data_AF-J3LE13-F1
#
_entry.id   AF-J3LE13-F1
#
_cell.length_a   1.000
_cell.length_b   1.000
_cell.length_c   1.000
_cell.angle_alpha   90.00
_cell.angle_beta   90.00
_cell.angle_gamma   90.00
#
_symmetry.space_group_name_H-M   'P 1'
#
loop_
_entity.id
_entity.type
_entity.pdbx_description
1 polymer ?
#
loop_
_entity_poly.entity_id
_entity_poly.type
_entity_poly.pdbx_seq_one_letter_code
_entity_poly.pdbx_strand_id
1 'polypeptide(L)' 'MGRSRARDHGEERVKKAWVQTLKRQLDSMYMGNSEKFNGFALKVTKVTNKIRSLGTKVDETTVMENLLHSVPNKFQ' A
#
# COMPACT_ATOMS: atom_id res chain seq x y z
N MET A 1 8.77 -35.10 10.19
CA MET A 1 9.03 -33.83 9.45
C MET A 1 7.75 -33.06 9.02
N GLY A 2 6.58 -33.22 9.66
CA GLY A 2 5.31 -32.63 9.16
C GLY A 2 4.86 -31.27 9.73
N ARG A 3 5.46 -30.77 10.82
CA ARG A 3 4.96 -29.58 11.56
C ARG A 3 5.53 -28.23 11.11
N SER A 4 6.60 -28.21 10.32
CA SER A 4 7.17 -26.94 9.83
C SER A 4 6.36 -26.36 8.67
N ARG A 5 6.08 -27.19 7.65
CA ARG A 5 5.39 -26.75 6.43
C ARG A 5 4.03 -26.09 6.70
N ALA A 6 3.20 -26.65 7.58
CA ALA A 6 1.88 -26.07 7.86
C ALA A 6 1.96 -24.66 8.51
N ARG A 7 2.98 -24.38 9.31
CA ARG A 7 3.21 -23.06 9.92
C ARG A 7 3.71 -22.07 8.88
N ASP A 8 4.67 -22.47 8.05
CA ASP A 8 5.24 -21.64 6.99
C ASP A 8 4.15 -21.20 5.98
N HIS A 9 3.26 -22.12 5.60
CA HIS A 9 2.13 -21.80 4.72
C HIS A 9 1.07 -20.91 5.42
N GLY A 10 0.90 -21.04 6.73
CA GLY A 10 0.02 -20.18 7.51
C GLY A 10 0.52 -18.73 7.56
N GLU A 11 1.80 -18.56 7.87
CA GLU A 11 2.46 -17.25 7.90
C GLU A 11 2.43 -16.55 6.53
N GLU A 12 2.64 -17.30 5.45
CA GLU A 12 2.56 -16.76 4.10
C GLU A 12 1.14 -16.27 3.75
N ARG A 13 0.10 -17.01 4.14
CA ARG A 13 -1.30 -16.60 3.93
C ARG A 13 -1.65 -15.33 4.69
N VAL A 14 -1.16 -15.19 5.93
CA VAL A 14 -1.34 -13.98 6.73
C VAL A 14 -0.64 -12.79 6.06
N LYS A 15 0.62 -12.94 5.62
CA LYS A 15 1.34 -11.89 4.88
C LYS A 15 0.58 -11.48 3.61
N LYS A 16 0.09 -12.44 2.83
CA LYS A 16 -0.71 -12.18 1.62
C LYS A 16 -1.99 -11.40 1.94
N ALA A 17 -2.72 -11.78 2.99
CA ALA A 17 -3.93 -11.07 3.42
C ALA A 17 -3.61 -9.63 3.84
N TRP A 18 -2.53 -9.41 4.58
CA TRP A 18 -2.08 -8.08 4.98
C TRP A 18 -1.69 -7.21 3.79
N VAL A 19 -0.97 -7.76 2.82
CA VAL A 19 -0.63 -7.06 1.57
C VAL A 19 -1.89 -6.64 0.82
N GLN A 20 -2.89 -7.52 0.71
CA GLN A 20 -4.15 -7.19 0.04
C GLN A 20 -4.92 -6.08 0.76
N THR A 21 -4.97 -6.11 2.10
CA THR A 21 -5.58 -5.03 2.89
C THR A 21 -4.88 -3.69 2.66
N LEU A 22 -3.54 -3.67 2.64
CA LEU A 22 -2.77 -2.44 2.42
C LEU A 22 -2.90 -1.91 0.99
N LYS A 23 -2.99 -2.78 -0.02
CA LYS A 23 -3.28 -2.37 -1.41
C LYS A 23 -4.64 -1.69 -1.52
N ARG A 24 -5.69 -2.31 -0.95
CA ARG A 24 -7.03 -1.70 -0.90
C ARG A 24 -7.02 -0.37 -0.15
N GLN A 25 -6.27 -0.28 0.94
CA GLN A 25 -6.10 0.99 1.65
C GLN A 25 -5.50 2.04 0.73
N LEU A 26 -4.41 1.72 0.02
CA LEU A 26 -3.73 2.62 -0.91
C LEU A 26 -4.69 3.11 -2.02
N ASP A 27 -5.42 2.20 -2.65
CA ASP A 27 -6.35 2.50 -3.76
C ASP A 27 -7.54 3.35 -3.29
N SER A 28 -7.91 3.26 -2.00
CA SER A 28 -9.00 4.05 -1.41
C SER A 28 -8.57 5.41 -0.88
N MET A 29 -7.27 5.74 -0.91
CA MET A 29 -6.78 7.02 -0.39
C MET A 29 -7.19 8.14 -1.35
N TYR A 30 -7.65 9.25 -0.78
CA TYR A 30 -7.87 10.50 -1.51
C TYR A 30 -7.34 11.66 -0.68
N MET A 31 -6.75 12.64 -1.34
CA MET A 31 -6.26 13.83 -0.67
C MET A 31 -7.45 14.72 -0.28
N GLY A 32 -7.54 15.06 1.00
CA GLY A 32 -8.58 15.96 1.48
C GLY A 32 -8.45 17.36 0.88
N ASN A 33 -9.58 18.07 0.74
CA ASN A 33 -9.60 19.42 0.12
C ASN A 33 -8.66 20.44 0.76
N SER A 34 -8.45 20.34 2.08
CA SER A 34 -7.58 21.21 2.88
C SER A 34 -6.25 20.55 3.26
N GLU A 35 -6.01 19.30 2.81
CA GLU A 35 -4.74 18.61 3.06
C GLU A 35 -3.64 19.16 2.13
N LYS A 36 -2.44 19.37 2.67
CA LYS A 36 -1.28 19.75 1.85
C LYS A 36 -0.79 18.53 1.08
N PHE A 37 -0.42 18.72 -0.18
CA PHE A 37 0.13 17.66 -1.05
C PHE A 37 1.25 16.86 -0.39
N ASN A 38 2.25 17.52 0.22
CA ASN A 38 3.34 16.82 0.91
C ASN A 38 2.83 15.93 2.07
N GLY A 39 1.80 16.37 2.80
CA GLY A 39 1.18 15.57 3.85
C GLY A 39 0.53 14.31 3.28
N PHE A 40 -0.17 14.44 2.16
CA PHE A 40 -0.78 13.32 1.47
C PHE A 40 0.26 12.34 0.89
N ALA A 41 1.29 12.85 0.21
CA ALA A 41 2.37 12.06 -0.36
C ALA A 41 3.12 11.23 0.72
N LEU A 42 3.30 11.79 1.92
CA LEU A 42 3.86 11.06 3.06
C LEU A 42 2.96 9.89 3.51
N LYS A 43 1.63 10.06 3.49
CA LYS A 43 0.69 8.97 3.82
C LYS A 43 0.75 7.84 2.77
N VAL A 44 0.76 8.19 1.49
CA VAL A 44 0.93 7.24 0.37
C VAL A 44 2.24 6.47 0.51
N THR A 45 3.34 7.18 0.79
CA THR A 45 4.66 6.58 1.01
C THR A 45 4.66 5.63 2.21
N LYS A 46 3.99 5.99 3.31
CA LYS A 46 3.89 5.17 4.51
C LYS A 46 3.17 3.83 4.25
N VAL A 47 2.08 3.83 3.50
CA VAL A 47 1.37 2.58 3.14
C VAL A 47 2.22 1.73 2.20
N THR A 48 2.84 2.35 1.20
CA THR A 48 3.71 1.67 0.24
C THR A 48 4.92 1.01 0.93
N ASN A 49 5.55 1.69 1.88
CA ASN A 49 6.67 1.14 2.63
C ASN A 49 6.26 -0.04 3.52
N LYS A 50 5.04 -0.04 4.07
CA LYS A 50 4.52 -1.23 4.79
C LYS A 50 4.38 -2.43 3.85
N ILE A 51 3.87 -2.24 2.63
CA ILE A 51 3.77 -3.33 1.65
C ILE A 51 5.16 -3.88 1.31
N ARG A 52 6.14 -2.98 1.09
CA ARG A 52 7.54 -3.34 0.83
C ARG A 52 8.18 -4.12 1.98
N SER A 53 7.90 -3.74 3.23
CA SER A 53 8.40 -4.47 4.40
C SER A 53 7.83 -5.89 4.55
N LEU A 54 6.72 -6.20 3.88
CA LEU A 54 6.16 -7.56 3.81
C LEU A 54 6.78 -8.40 2.68
N GLY A 55 7.82 -7.89 2.01
CA GLY A 55 8.52 -8.56 0.92
C GLY A 55 7.83 -8.42 -0.44
N THR A 56 6.80 -7.57 -0.55
CA THR A 56 6.10 -7.32 -1.80
C THR A 56 6.63 -6.07 -2.49
N LYS A 57 7.10 -6.21 -3.73
CA LYS A 57 7.47 -5.04 -4.55
C LYS A 57 6.23 -4.24 -4.92
N VAL A 58 6.35 -2.92 -4.84
CA VAL A 58 5.38 -1.96 -5.38
C VAL A 58 6.15 -1.03 -6.30
N ASP A 59 5.79 -1.05 -7.57
CA ASP A 59 6.44 -0.25 -8.61
C ASP A 59 6.20 1.24 -8.38
N GLU A 60 7.20 2.07 -8.70
CA GLU A 60 7.07 3.52 -8.55
C GLU A 60 6.00 4.09 -9.47
N THR A 61 5.83 3.56 -10.69
CA THR A 61 4.76 3.99 -11.59
C THR A 61 3.38 3.75 -10.97
N THR A 62 3.14 2.59 -10.37
CA THR A 62 1.89 2.30 -9.65
C THR A 62 1.65 3.28 -8.50
N VAL A 63 2.71 3.68 -7.79
CA VAL A 63 2.59 4.68 -6.71
C VAL A 63 2.23 6.05 -7.29
N MET A 64 2.85 6.44 -8.40
CA MET A 64 2.57 7.73 -9.06
C MET A 64 1.16 7.77 -9.66
N GLU A 65 0.72 6.70 -10.32
CA GLU A 65 -0.64 6.58 -10.85
C GLU A 65 -1.68 6.71 -9.74
N ASN A 66 -1.52 5.99 -8.63
CA ASN A 66 -2.42 6.14 -7.49
C ASN A 66 -2.35 7.56 -6.91
N LEU A 67 -1.16 8.14 -6.75
CA LEU A 67 -1.03 9.51 -6.24
C LEU A 67 -1.76 10.53 -7.12
N LEU A 68 -1.62 10.43 -8.44
CA LEU A 68 -2.26 11.32 -9.42
C LEU A 68 -3.77 11.14 -9.47
N HIS A 69 -4.28 9.92 -9.37
CA HIS A 69 -5.73 9.65 -9.31
C HIS A 69 -6.37 10.09 -7.99
N SER A 70 -5.58 10.16 -6.92
CA SER A 70 -6.08 10.47 -5.58
C SER A 70 -6.00 11.95 -5.20
N VAL A 71 -5.38 12.80 -6.02
CA VAL A 71 -5.37 14.26 -5.80
C VAL A 71 -6.58 14.94 -6.44
N PRO A 72 -7.11 16.04 -5.88
CA PRO A 72 -8.19 16.79 -6.50
C PRO A 72 -7.82 17.33 -7.89
N ASN A 73 -8.80 17.44 -8.79
CA ASN A 73 -8.63 17.94 -10.17
C ASN A 73 -7.84 19.25 -10.31
N LYS A 74 -7.80 20.12 -9.29
CA LYS A 74 -6.98 21.35 -9.31
C LYS A 74 -5.45 21.09 -9.33
N PHE A 75 -5.04 19.84 -9.09
CA PHE A 75 -3.65 19.38 -9.12
C PHE A 75 -3.36 18.41 -10.27
N GLN A 76 -4.38 18.02 -11.05
CA GLN A 76 -4.23 17.27 -12.31
C GLN A 76 -4.22 18.25 -13.48
#